data_AF-A0A8J2BM43-F1
#
_entry.id   AF-A0A8J2BM43-F1
#
_cell.length_a   1.000
_cell.length_b   1.000
_cell.length_c   1.000
_cell.angle_alpha   90.00
_cell.angle_beta   90.00
_cell.angle_gamma   90.00
#
_symmetry.space_group_name_H-M   'P 1'
#
loop_
_entity.id
_entity.type
_entity.pdbx_description
1 polymer ?
#
loop_
_entity_poly.entity_id
_entity_poly.type
_entity_poly.pdbx_seq_one_letter_code
_entity_poly.pdbx_strand_id
1 'polypeptide(L)'
;MVKRLERVLDSSHVQKNPSRWWGRKFLVFLGWLVLGSTTALHGELVRVVSPDKVKLPQSQMVPESRSLHWNSRRGLSAVVTFSSGPYTVDVTQPPITRTYRFRLPGVTEDPKTGLLVLHGPGKRTIPVAKSRTGRVVPTPNAHLRIRSEDGLVSVELEANASGKQPVRSREWSY
;
A
#
# COMPACT_ATOMS: atom_id res chain seq x y z
N MET A 1 -13.09 -38.57 -61.11
CA MET A 1 -12.83 -40.03 -61.24
C MET A 1 -11.56 -40.34 -60.46
N VAL A 2 -11.50 -41.44 -59.70
CA VAL A 2 -10.48 -41.66 -58.63
C VAL A 2 -9.45 -42.73 -59.03
N LYS A 3 -8.16 -42.50 -58.71
CA LYS A 3 -7.09 -43.44 -58.31
C LYS A 3 -5.78 -42.62 -58.15
N ARG A 4 -5.03 -42.56 -57.05
CA ARG A 4 -4.62 -43.51 -55.97
C ARG A 4 -3.41 -44.38 -56.35
N LEU A 5 -2.21 -43.89 -56.01
CA LEU A 5 -0.93 -44.60 -55.76
C LEU A 5 0.01 -43.55 -55.12
N GLU A 6 0.92 -43.83 -54.18
CA GLU A 6 0.98 -44.96 -53.26
C GLU A 6 1.68 -44.50 -51.95
N ARG A 7 1.72 -45.37 -50.94
CA ARG A 7 2.36 -45.13 -49.63
C ARG A 7 3.63 -46.01 -49.57
N VAL A 8 4.44 -45.87 -48.50
CA VAL A 8 5.24 -46.93 -47.81
C VAL A 8 6.77 -46.73 -47.79
N LEU A 9 7.28 -46.43 -46.58
CA LEU A 9 8.59 -46.77 -45.96
C LEU A 9 9.92 -46.30 -46.61
N ASP A 10 11.09 -46.34 -45.96
CA ASP A 10 11.54 -46.09 -44.57
C ASP A 10 13.07 -46.30 -44.53
N SER A 11 13.85 -45.43 -43.84
CA SER A 11 15.21 -45.73 -43.33
C SER A 11 15.86 -44.52 -42.63
N SER A 12 15.63 -44.43 -41.33
CA SER A 12 16.66 -44.30 -40.25
C SER A 12 18.13 -43.90 -40.56
N HIS A 13 18.62 -42.90 -39.81
CA HIS A 13 20.00 -42.75 -39.22
C HIS A 13 21.22 -42.66 -40.21
N VAL A 14 22.38 -42.02 -39.97
CA VAL A 14 23.01 -41.23 -38.87
C VAL A 14 24.28 -40.53 -39.45
N GLN A 15 24.91 -39.47 -38.92
CA GLN A 15 24.54 -38.25 -38.17
C GLN A 15 25.84 -37.43 -37.95
N LYS A 16 25.89 -36.10 -38.17
CA LYS A 16 27.02 -35.25 -37.72
C LYS A 16 26.61 -33.84 -37.26
N ASN A 17 26.43 -33.71 -35.94
CA ASN A 17 26.49 -32.49 -35.13
C ASN A 17 27.99 -32.05 -34.98
N PRO A 18 28.37 -30.87 -34.42
CA PRO A 18 27.53 -29.81 -33.84
C PRO A 18 27.90 -28.35 -34.15
N SER A 19 26.94 -27.44 -33.98
CA SER A 19 27.22 -26.05 -33.61
C SER A 19 26.25 -25.56 -32.52
N ARG A 20 26.76 -25.38 -31.31
CA ARG A 20 26.04 -24.84 -30.15
C ARG A 20 25.63 -23.38 -30.39
N TRP A 21 24.37 -23.04 -30.19
CA TRP A 21 24.03 -21.91 -29.30
C TRP A 21 22.63 -22.05 -28.68
N TRP A 22 22.51 -21.63 -27.42
CA TRP A 22 21.32 -21.77 -26.57
C TRP A 22 20.79 -20.37 -26.22
N GLY A 23 19.47 -20.22 -25.99
CA GLY A 23 18.89 -18.95 -25.52
C GLY A 23 17.55 -18.62 -26.18
N ARG A 24 16.52 -19.45 -26.06
CA ARG A 24 15.55 -19.40 -24.95
C ARG A 24 15.13 -17.97 -24.53
N LYS A 25 14.00 -17.55 -25.11
CA LYS A 25 12.95 -16.66 -24.58
C LYS A 25 13.20 -16.07 -23.17
N PHE A 26 13.37 -14.75 -23.08
CA PHE A 26 13.16 -14.00 -21.83
C PHE A 26 11.83 -13.25 -21.88
N LEU A 27 10.85 -13.77 -21.14
CA LEU A 27 9.59 -13.09 -20.83
C LEU A 27 9.86 -12.15 -19.65
N VAL A 28 9.81 -10.83 -19.88
CA VAL A 28 9.99 -9.84 -18.81
C VAL A 28 8.71 -9.74 -17.98
N PHE A 29 8.59 -10.62 -16.99
CA PHE A 29 7.61 -10.48 -15.91
C PHE A 29 8.09 -9.39 -14.94
N LEU A 30 7.76 -8.13 -15.21
CA LEU A 30 8.04 -7.02 -14.29
C LEU A 30 7.00 -6.99 -13.15
N GLY A 31 7.07 -8.00 -12.28
CA GLY A 31 6.24 -8.08 -11.08
C GLY A 31 6.62 -7.00 -10.07
N TRP A 32 5.78 -5.97 -9.94
CA TRP A 32 5.91 -4.96 -8.88
C TRP A 32 5.55 -5.57 -7.51
N LEU A 33 6.49 -6.30 -6.90
CA LEU A 33 6.42 -6.62 -5.47
C LEU A 33 6.77 -5.37 -4.64
N VAL A 34 5.75 -4.55 -4.37
CA VAL A 34 5.83 -3.56 -3.30
C VAL A 34 5.69 -4.30 -1.96
N LEU A 35 6.82 -4.79 -1.42
CA LEU A 35 6.88 -5.31 -0.06
C LEU A 35 6.68 -4.16 0.95
N GLY A 36 5.43 -3.96 1.37
CA GLY A 36 5.16 -3.24 2.61
C GLY A 36 5.78 -4.01 3.78
N SER A 37 6.81 -3.44 4.41
CA SER A 37 7.52 -4.10 5.51
C SER A 37 6.70 -4.02 6.80
N THR A 38 6.05 -5.12 7.17
CA THR A 38 5.30 -5.24 8.43
C THR A 38 6.21 -5.75 9.56
N THR A 39 6.77 -4.84 10.36
CA THR A 39 7.52 -5.20 11.57
C THR A 39 6.55 -5.51 12.72
N ALA A 40 6.58 -6.73 13.26
CA ALA A 40 5.77 -7.13 14.41
C ALA A 40 6.59 -7.14 15.70
N LEU A 41 6.12 -6.45 16.73
CA LEU A 41 6.68 -6.47 18.09
C LEU A 41 5.71 -7.17 19.05
N HIS A 42 6.23 -7.75 20.13
CA HIS A 42 5.44 -8.44 21.15
C HIS A 42 4.36 -7.52 21.75
N GLY A 43 3.10 -7.98 21.75
CA GLY A 43 1.95 -7.08 21.79
C GLY A 43 1.62 -6.61 20.36
N GLU A 44 1.25 -7.59 19.52
CA GLU A 44 1.32 -7.60 18.05
C GLU A 44 0.79 -6.32 17.36
N LEU A 45 1.71 -5.36 17.25
CA LEU A 45 1.54 -4.10 16.55
C LEU A 45 1.93 -4.31 15.09
N VAL A 46 1.01 -4.07 14.17
CA VAL A 46 1.25 -4.12 12.73
C VAL A 46 1.25 -2.71 12.19
N ARG A 47 2.28 -2.38 11.41
CA ARG A 47 2.50 -1.07 10.80
C ARG A 47 2.50 -1.18 9.29
N VAL A 48 1.79 -0.27 8.64
CA VAL A 48 1.80 -0.08 7.19
C VAL A 48 2.21 1.35 6.90
N VAL A 49 3.43 1.50 6.40
CA VAL A 49 3.95 2.78 5.92
C VAL A 49 3.49 3.00 4.47
N SER A 50 2.96 4.19 4.18
CA SER A 50 2.64 4.62 2.82
C SER A 50 3.90 4.64 1.95
N PRO A 51 3.89 4.03 0.75
CA PRO A 51 4.97 4.19 -0.22
C PRO A 51 4.99 5.60 -0.82
N ASP A 52 3.88 6.34 -0.72
CA ASP A 52 3.78 7.72 -1.19
C ASP A 52 4.45 8.65 -0.16
N LYS A 53 5.43 9.43 -0.63
CA LYS A 53 6.05 10.56 0.09
C LYS A 53 5.73 11.86 -0.65
N VAL A 54 5.48 12.94 0.09
CA VAL A 54 5.10 14.27 -0.46
C VAL A 54 5.99 15.35 0.13
N LYS A 55 6.59 16.20 -0.71
CA LYS A 55 7.23 17.44 -0.26
C LYS A 55 6.17 18.52 -0.11
N LEU A 56 6.03 19.11 1.07
CA LEU A 56 5.13 20.25 1.28
C LEU A 56 5.75 21.52 0.64
N PRO A 57 4.94 22.41 0.04
CA PRO A 57 5.44 23.61 -0.64
C PRO A 57 6.00 24.67 0.32
N GLN A 58 5.61 24.62 1.60
CA GLN A 58 6.14 25.47 2.67
C GLN A 58 6.41 24.58 3.89
N SER A 59 7.52 24.83 4.58
CA SER A 59 7.96 24.04 5.75
C SER A 59 7.05 24.18 6.98
N GLN A 60 6.26 25.26 7.05
CA GLN A 60 5.35 25.57 8.16
C GLN A 60 3.94 24.96 8.00
N MET A 61 3.67 24.22 6.93
CA MET A 61 2.35 23.61 6.73
C MET A 61 2.11 22.45 7.72
N VAL A 62 1.07 22.59 8.53
CA VAL A 62 0.67 21.61 9.55
C VAL A 62 -0.57 20.79 9.12
N PRO A 63 -0.75 19.54 9.59
CA PRO A 63 -1.95 18.77 9.30
C PRO A 63 -3.20 19.41 9.94
N GLU A 64 -4.13 19.84 9.10
CA GLU A 64 -5.42 20.43 9.49
C GLU A 64 -6.50 19.34 9.64
N SER A 65 -6.55 18.37 8.73
CA SER A 65 -7.49 17.25 8.82
C SER A 65 -6.94 15.97 8.19
N ARG A 66 -7.47 14.83 8.64
CA ARG A 66 -7.11 13.49 8.18
C ARG A 66 -8.36 12.60 8.10
N SER A 67 -8.51 11.86 7.02
CA SER A 67 -9.59 10.89 6.83
C SER A 67 -9.08 9.63 6.13
N LEU A 68 -9.87 8.56 6.19
CA LEU A 68 -9.66 7.35 5.41
C LEU A 68 -10.64 7.31 4.24
N HIS A 69 -10.17 6.80 3.10
CA HIS A 69 -10.97 6.48 1.92
C HIS A 69 -10.70 5.04 1.50
N TRP A 70 -11.76 4.32 1.13
CA TRP A 70 -11.70 2.97 0.59
C TRP A 70 -12.16 2.97 -0.86
N ASN A 71 -11.49 2.17 -1.70
CA ASN A 71 -11.91 1.90 -3.06
C ASN A 71 -11.51 0.47 -3.39
N SER A 72 -12.48 -0.38 -3.76
CA SER A 72 -12.25 -1.81 -4.02
C SER A 72 -11.20 -2.11 -5.11
N ARG A 73 -10.89 -1.16 -6.00
CA ARG A 73 -9.84 -1.30 -7.04
C ARG A 73 -8.51 -0.65 -6.67
N ARG A 74 -8.47 0.27 -5.69
CA ARG A 74 -7.27 1.04 -5.31
C ARG A 74 -6.81 0.80 -3.87
N GLY A 75 -7.56 0.02 -3.08
CA GLY A 75 -7.29 -0.26 -1.67
C GLY A 75 -7.67 0.89 -0.73
N LEU A 76 -7.09 0.87 0.46
CA LEU A 76 -7.24 1.94 1.45
C LEU A 76 -6.28 3.09 1.11
N SER A 77 -6.70 4.32 1.40
CA SER A 77 -5.81 5.47 1.41
C SER A 77 -6.16 6.42 2.54
N ALA A 78 -5.14 7.04 3.15
CA ALA A 78 -5.34 8.25 3.95
C ALA A 78 -5.46 9.45 3.01
N VAL A 79 -6.36 10.38 3.34
CA VAL A 79 -6.43 11.70 2.75
C VAL A 79 -6.10 12.69 3.87
N VAL A 80 -5.06 13.50 3.67
CA VAL A 80 -4.58 14.46 4.67
C VAL A 80 -4.55 15.84 4.04
N THR A 81 -5.19 16.79 4.70
CA THR A 81 -5.16 18.20 4.34
C THR A 81 -4.20 18.91 5.27
N PHE A 82 -3.29 19.68 4.68
CA PHE A 82 -2.32 20.52 5.37
C PHE A 82 -2.67 21.98 5.11
N SER A 83 -2.48 22.83 6.11
CA SER A 83 -2.69 24.27 6.02
C SER A 83 -1.44 24.98 6.52
N SER A 84 -1.10 26.13 5.94
CA SER A 84 -0.12 27.07 6.53
C SER A 84 -0.62 27.67 7.86
N GLY A 85 -1.92 27.52 8.16
CA GLY A 85 -2.59 28.16 9.28
C GLY A 85 -2.62 29.69 9.16
N PRO A 86 -3.08 30.39 10.22
CA PRO A 86 -2.94 31.84 10.36
C PRO A 86 -1.55 32.25 10.88
N TYR A 87 -0.61 31.29 11.01
CA TYR A 87 0.71 31.50 11.61
C TYR A 87 1.78 31.96 10.62
N THR A 88 1.39 32.30 9.39
CA THR A 88 2.25 33.06 8.48
C THR A 88 2.56 34.41 9.12
N VAL A 89 3.83 34.80 9.14
CA VAL A 89 4.31 36.07 9.73
C VAL A 89 3.61 37.28 9.08
N ASP A 90 3.16 37.10 7.84
CA ASP A 90 2.24 38.00 7.15
C ASP A 90 0.79 37.51 7.33
N VAL A 91 0.04 38.21 8.18
CA VAL A 91 -1.38 37.94 8.50
C VAL A 91 -2.31 38.42 7.36
N THR A 92 -1.78 39.15 6.37
CA THR A 92 -2.58 39.64 5.22
C THR A 92 -2.79 38.57 4.14
N GLN A 93 -2.00 37.48 4.17
CA GLN A 93 -2.11 36.40 3.19
C GLN A 93 -3.13 35.33 3.65
N PRO A 94 -4.06 34.90 2.79
CA PRO A 94 -5.00 33.84 3.13
C PRO A 94 -4.25 32.50 3.31
N PRO A 95 -4.65 31.65 4.28
CA PRO A 95 -4.00 30.37 4.50
C PRO A 95 -3.96 29.49 3.24
N ILE A 96 -2.79 28.91 2.95
CA ILE A 96 -2.63 27.99 1.83
C ILE A 96 -2.95 26.58 2.31
N THR A 97 -4.05 26.03 1.78
CA THR A 97 -4.48 24.65 2.08
C THR A 97 -4.15 23.71 0.92
N ARG A 98 -3.58 22.53 1.21
CA ARG A 98 -3.26 21.48 0.24
C ARG A 98 -3.65 20.10 0.77
N THR A 99 -4.40 19.35 -0.05
CA THR A 99 -4.84 17.99 0.27
C THR A 99 -4.05 16.96 -0.53
N TYR A 100 -3.51 15.96 0.15
CA TYR A 100 -2.76 14.85 -0.44
C TYR A 100 -3.39 13.51 -0.09
N ARG A 101 -3.18 12.51 -0.96
CA ARG A 101 -3.63 11.13 -0.74
C ARG A 101 -2.41 10.21 -0.65
N PHE A 102 -2.41 9.36 0.39
CA PHE A 102 -1.36 8.41 0.72
C PHE A 102 -1.96 7.00 0.70
N ARG A 103 -1.43 6.10 -0.14
CA ARG A 103 -1.88 4.71 -0.24
C ARG A 103 -1.49 3.92 1.01
N LEU A 104 -2.39 3.06 1.49
CA LEU A 104 -2.16 2.17 2.62
C LEU A 104 -2.29 0.72 2.13
N PRO A 105 -1.20 0.14 1.58
CA PRO A 105 -1.22 -1.19 0.97
C PRO A 105 -1.44 -2.31 2.01
N GLY A 106 -1.81 -3.50 1.53
CA GLY A 106 -2.03 -4.68 2.40
C GLY A 106 -3.37 -4.69 3.15
N VAL A 107 -4.14 -3.60 3.12
CA VAL A 107 -5.51 -3.56 3.65
C VAL A 107 -6.49 -4.19 2.66
N THR A 108 -7.27 -5.17 3.13
CA THR A 108 -8.36 -5.83 2.39
C THR A 108 -9.70 -5.59 3.07
N GLU A 109 -10.81 -5.70 2.34
CA GLU A 109 -12.16 -5.71 2.93
C GLU A 109 -12.61 -7.16 3.20
N ASP A 110 -13.08 -7.43 4.41
CA ASP A 110 -13.80 -8.67 4.73
C ASP A 110 -15.25 -8.56 4.22
N PRO A 111 -15.64 -9.33 3.19
CA PRO A 111 -16.96 -9.22 2.57
C PRO A 111 -18.10 -9.66 3.51
N LYS A 112 -17.82 -10.37 4.61
CA LYS A 112 -18.84 -10.79 5.58
C LYS A 112 -19.20 -9.69 6.58
N THR A 113 -18.25 -8.80 6.90
CA THR A 113 -18.39 -7.83 8.00
C THR A 113 -18.33 -6.37 7.53
N GLY A 114 -17.84 -6.09 6.32
CA GLY A 114 -17.55 -4.74 5.83
C GLY A 114 -16.41 -4.05 6.60
N LEU A 115 -15.58 -4.85 7.30
CA LEU A 115 -14.39 -4.38 7.99
C LEU A 115 -13.22 -4.34 6.99
N LEU A 116 -12.46 -3.26 7.07
CA LEU A 116 -11.16 -3.15 6.43
C LEU A 116 -10.14 -3.71 7.42
N VAL A 117 -9.31 -4.64 6.95
CA VAL A 117 -8.44 -5.47 7.79
C VAL A 117 -7.02 -5.54 7.25
N LEU A 118 -6.06 -5.65 8.16
CA LEU A 118 -4.68 -6.03 7.89
C LEU A 118 -4.44 -7.50 8.24
N HIS A 119 -3.50 -8.13 7.53
CA HIS A 119 -3.04 -9.48 7.83
C HIS A 119 -1.73 -9.38 8.62
N GLY A 120 -1.80 -9.68 9.91
CA GLY A 120 -0.63 -9.81 10.78
C GLY A 120 0.06 -11.18 10.64
N PRO A 121 1.18 -11.37 11.36
CA PRO A 121 1.80 -12.68 11.53
C PRO A 121 0.81 -13.79 11.89
N GLY A 122 1.12 -15.03 11.46
CA GLY A 122 0.26 -16.19 11.74
C GLY A 122 -1.14 -16.13 11.10
N LYS A 123 -1.33 -15.34 10.03
CA LYS A 123 -2.62 -15.14 9.34
C LYS A 123 -3.70 -14.49 10.24
N ARG A 124 -3.30 -13.69 11.21
CA ARG A 124 -4.24 -12.97 12.10
C ARG A 124 -4.85 -11.77 11.38
N THR A 125 -6.17 -11.69 11.37
CA THR A 125 -6.92 -10.57 10.80
C THR A 125 -7.08 -9.46 11.84
N ILE A 126 -6.48 -8.30 11.59
CA ILE A 126 -6.55 -7.13 12.48
C ILE A 126 -7.49 -6.09 11.85
N PRO A 127 -8.63 -5.76 12.47
CA PRO A 127 -9.51 -4.72 11.95
C PRO A 127 -8.83 -3.35 12.08
N VAL A 128 -8.89 -2.54 11.02
CA VAL A 128 -8.32 -1.19 10.99
C VAL A 128 -9.34 -0.09 10.72
N ALA A 129 -10.43 -0.42 10.04
CA ALA A 129 -11.55 0.50 9.82
C ALA A 129 -12.83 -0.26 9.49
N LYS A 130 -13.96 0.46 9.50
CA LYS A 130 -15.24 -0.01 8.97
C LYS A 130 -15.69 0.88 7.83
N SER A 131 -16.10 0.25 6.72
CA SER A 131 -16.82 0.94 5.64
C SER A 131 -18.29 1.08 6.04
N ARG A 132 -18.81 2.31 6.11
CA ARG A 132 -20.22 2.60 6.42
C ARG A 132 -20.70 3.77 5.55
N THR A 133 -21.70 3.51 4.71
CA THR A 133 -22.41 4.54 3.91
C THR A 133 -21.44 5.52 3.20
N GLY A 134 -20.46 4.98 2.47
CA GLY A 134 -19.44 5.76 1.74
C GLY A 134 -18.32 6.39 2.59
N ARG A 135 -18.41 6.33 3.92
CA ARG A 135 -17.38 6.81 4.85
C ARG A 135 -16.57 5.64 5.41
N VAL A 136 -15.26 5.83 5.54
CA VAL A 136 -14.39 4.91 6.27
C VAL A 136 -14.11 5.46 7.66
N VAL A 137 -14.43 4.69 8.68
CA VAL A 137 -14.24 5.07 10.10
C VAL A 137 -13.16 4.16 10.71
N PRO A 138 -12.02 4.70 11.19
CA PRO A 138 -11.00 3.90 11.88
C PRO A 138 -11.59 3.13 13.07
N THR A 139 -11.09 1.93 13.33
CA THR A 139 -11.42 1.18 14.55
C THR A 139 -10.58 1.67 15.74
N PRO A 140 -11.02 1.48 17.00
CA PRO A 140 -10.31 2.01 18.18
C PRO A 140 -8.87 1.49 18.37
N ASN A 141 -8.55 0.35 17.74
CA ASN A 141 -7.23 -0.29 17.76
C ASN A 141 -6.31 0.16 16.62
N ALA A 142 -6.72 1.12 15.77
CA ALA A 142 -5.96 1.58 14.61
C ALA A 142 -5.85 3.11 14.53
N HIS A 143 -4.65 3.60 14.22
CA HIS A 143 -4.31 5.02 14.24
C HIS A 143 -3.48 5.42 13.02
N LEU A 144 -3.78 6.60 12.47
CA LEU A 144 -2.97 7.24 11.42
C LEU A 144 -1.94 8.17 12.05
N ARG A 145 -0.66 7.86 11.85
CA ARG A 145 0.48 8.72 12.17
C ARG A 145 0.94 9.42 10.90
N ILE A 146 1.32 10.69 11.02
CA ILE A 146 1.95 11.46 9.94
C ILE A 146 3.41 11.60 10.34
N ARG A 147 4.35 11.29 9.44
CA ARG A 147 5.79 11.38 9.69
C ARG A 147 6.40 12.35 8.71
N SER A 148 7.30 13.20 9.21
CA SER A 148 8.12 14.10 8.40
C SER A 148 9.58 13.68 8.56
N GLU A 149 10.26 13.44 7.45
CA GLU A 149 11.64 12.96 7.36
C GLU A 149 12.29 13.65 6.16
N ASP A 150 13.39 14.38 6.37
CA ASP A 150 14.09 15.15 5.33
C ASP A 150 13.20 16.11 4.50
N GLY A 151 12.16 16.67 5.13
CA GLY A 151 11.18 17.54 4.47
C GLY A 151 10.17 16.81 3.57
N LEU A 152 10.18 15.47 3.59
CA LEU A 152 9.17 14.62 2.97
C LEU A 152 8.20 14.10 4.02
N VAL A 153 6.91 14.28 3.74
CA VAL A 153 5.82 13.76 4.56
C VAL A 153 5.34 12.43 4.04
N SER A 154 5.14 11.48 4.96
CA SER A 154 4.51 10.18 4.73
C SER A 154 3.44 9.90 5.78
N VAL A 155 2.60 8.91 5.53
CA VAL A 155 1.56 8.46 6.47
C VAL A 155 1.79 7.00 6.82
N GLU A 156 1.57 6.66 8.08
CA GLU A 156 1.68 5.31 8.61
C GLU A 156 0.35 4.93 9.29
N LEU A 157 -0.17 3.74 8.96
CA LEU A 157 -1.29 3.12 9.64
C LEU A 157 -0.73 2.11 10.65
N GLU A 158 -0.93 2.37 11.93
CA GLU A 158 -0.52 1.52 13.03
C GLU A 158 -1.76 0.85 13.63
N ALA A 159 -1.75 -0.48 13.77
CA ALA A 159 -2.88 -1.26 14.26
C ALA A 159 -2.46 -2.35 15.26
N ASN A 160 -3.20 -2.50 16.36
CA ASN A 160 -2.92 -3.48 17.40
C ASN A 160 -3.88 -4.70 17.29
N ALA A 161 -3.32 -5.91 17.22
CA ALA A 161 -4.09 -7.15 17.16
C ALA A 161 -4.82 -7.49 18.47
N SER A 162 -4.32 -7.00 19.62
CA SER A 162 -4.84 -7.35 20.96
C SER A 162 -6.16 -6.66 21.33
N GLY A 163 -6.70 -5.79 20.48
CA GLY A 163 -7.92 -5.00 20.75
C GLY A 163 -7.76 -3.91 21.81
N LYS A 164 -6.69 -3.94 22.61
CA LYS A 164 -6.30 -2.86 23.52
C LYS A 164 -5.66 -1.73 22.71
N GLN A 165 -5.94 -0.48 23.06
CA GLN A 165 -5.18 0.64 22.48
C GLN A 165 -3.68 0.42 22.74
N PRO A 166 -2.79 0.71 21.77
CA PRO A 166 -1.37 0.81 22.08
C PRO A 166 -1.23 1.84 23.21
N VAL A 167 -0.53 1.45 24.29
CA VAL A 167 -0.23 2.36 25.39
C VAL A 167 0.41 3.60 24.78
N ARG A 168 -0.17 4.80 25.04
CA ARG A 168 0.35 6.08 24.54
C ARG A 168 1.83 6.19 24.92
N SER A 169 2.71 5.83 23.99
CA SER A 169 4.10 6.27 24.00
C SER A 169 4.04 7.79 23.94
N ARG A 170 4.42 8.45 25.05
CA ARG A 170 4.45 9.91 25.14
C ARG A 170 5.34 10.44 24.02
N GLU A 171 4.74 10.93 22.94
CA GLU A 171 5.43 11.69 21.92
C GLU A 171 4.96 13.15 21.98
N TRP A 172 5.76 13.91 22.73
CA TRP A 172 6.14 15.30 22.55
C TRP A 172 5.17 16.23 21.80
N SER A 173 4.60 17.16 22.55
CA SER A 173 4.17 18.45 22.00
C SER A 173 5.37 19.20 21.41
N TYR A 174 5.18 19.78 20.23
CA TYR A 174 5.86 20.98 19.75
C TYR A 174 4.77 21.93 19.25
#